data_AF-A0A8T6RVX1-F1
#
_entry.id   AF-A0A8T6RVX1-F1
#
_cell.length_a   1.000
_cell.length_b   1.000
_cell.length_c   1.000
_cell.angle_alpha   90.00
_cell.angle_beta   90.00
_cell.angle_gamma   90.00
#
_symmetry.space_group_name_H-M   'P 1'
#
loop_
_entity.id
_entity.type
_entity.pdbx_description
1 polymer ?
#
loop_
_entity_poly.entity_id
_entity_poly.type
_entity_poly.pdbx_seq_one_letter_code
_entity_poly.pdbx_strand_id
1 'polypeptide(L)'
;MEAEKPVKPMRKVVTGAAAEAAVDVEPPTLKEEPKRIELEPTASTDPEKVPCPNCDYMNRSIFVRCIRCGTELASREETISVETFDRPDEPESAEGLRPRGGPVPWEARQVSSQGGRAAARQAARAAAREEVEEEESEDRRAAIGVAANFSKLPKNMREELIRTLYKVSDPVVRQDTVSAIAEHYTELPKDIQDLLLDLADDKDPRVREEVAFEVNRNFDRIPLDIIQTIFAKLARDPENLVREDVVSAIAENFQRLPKETQDL
;
A
#
# COMPACT_ATOMS: atom_id res chain seq x y z
N MET A 1 59.01 -20.70 -55.61
CA MET A 1 59.70 -21.88 -55.04
C MET A 1 60.46 -21.38 -53.83
N GLU A 2 59.99 -21.64 -52.62
CA GLU A 2 60.85 -21.77 -51.44
C GLU A 2 60.00 -22.38 -50.32
N ALA A 3 60.56 -23.44 -49.74
CA ALA A 3 59.87 -24.50 -49.04
C ALA A 3 59.60 -24.17 -47.57
N GLU A 4 58.42 -24.52 -47.09
CA GLU A 4 58.03 -24.55 -45.68
C GLU A 4 58.99 -25.45 -44.88
N LYS A 5 59.55 -24.91 -43.81
CA LYS A 5 60.36 -25.66 -42.84
C LYS A 5 59.46 -26.23 -41.73
N PRO A 6 59.64 -27.50 -41.33
CA PRO A 6 58.71 -28.20 -40.46
C PRO A 6 58.88 -27.87 -38.98
N VAL A 7 57.73 -27.85 -38.30
CA VAL A 7 57.52 -27.70 -36.85
C VAL A 7 58.13 -28.88 -36.09
N LYS A 8 58.87 -28.60 -35.00
CA LYS A 8 59.42 -29.62 -34.09
C LYS A 8 58.35 -30.10 -33.08
N PRO A 9 58.38 -31.39 -32.66
CA PRO A 9 57.31 -32.01 -31.90
C PRO A 9 57.45 -31.81 -30.38
N MET A 10 56.31 -31.97 -29.69
CA MET A 10 56.14 -31.97 -28.24
C MET A 10 56.99 -33.03 -27.53
N ARG A 11 57.50 -32.70 -26.34
CA ARG A 11 57.84 -33.68 -25.29
C ARG A 11 56.94 -33.46 -24.08
N LYS A 12 56.14 -34.49 -23.79
CA LYS A 12 55.43 -34.69 -22.53
C LYS A 12 56.45 -34.89 -21.41
N VAL A 13 56.23 -34.25 -20.27
CA VAL A 13 56.83 -34.65 -18.99
C VAL A 13 55.71 -35.21 -18.12
N VAL A 14 56.09 -36.31 -17.48
CA VAL A 14 55.31 -37.33 -16.80
C VAL A 14 55.07 -36.93 -15.34
N THR A 15 53.85 -37.23 -14.89
CA THR A 15 53.32 -37.50 -13.54
C THR A 15 54.19 -37.25 -12.30
N GLY A 16 53.59 -36.60 -11.30
CA GLY A 16 53.98 -36.68 -9.89
C GLY A 16 52.77 -36.42 -9.00
N ALA A 17 52.37 -37.43 -8.24
CA ALA A 17 51.28 -37.38 -7.27
C ALA A 17 51.66 -36.58 -6.01
N ALA A 18 50.72 -35.80 -5.48
CA ALA A 18 50.70 -35.32 -4.10
C ALA A 18 49.22 -35.03 -3.77
N ALA A 19 48.54 -35.97 -3.12
CA ALA A 19 48.35 -35.98 -1.66
C ALA A 19 47.44 -34.82 -1.22
N GLU A 20 46.13 -35.11 -1.21
CA GLU A 20 45.11 -34.33 -0.53
C GLU A 20 45.42 -34.32 0.97
N ALA A 21 45.79 -33.15 1.49
CA ALA A 21 45.79 -32.90 2.92
C ALA A 21 44.35 -32.54 3.33
N ALA A 22 43.64 -33.53 3.88
CA ALA A 22 42.42 -33.32 4.63
C ALA A 22 42.74 -32.40 5.83
N VAL A 23 42.18 -31.19 5.82
CA VAL A 23 42.12 -30.35 7.01
C VAL A 23 40.84 -30.76 7.73
N ASP A 24 41.01 -31.43 8.87
CA ASP A 24 39.96 -31.66 9.87
C ASP A 24 39.44 -30.29 10.35
N VAL A 25 38.35 -29.83 9.75
CA VAL A 25 37.54 -28.74 10.30
C VAL A 25 36.45 -29.41 11.12
N GLU A 26 36.64 -29.42 12.44
CA GLU A 26 35.60 -29.82 13.38
C GLU A 26 34.34 -28.94 13.17
N PRO A 27 33.13 -29.54 13.15
CA PRO A 27 31.89 -28.79 13.00
C PRO A 27 31.64 -27.94 14.26
N PRO A 28 31.27 -26.65 14.13
CA PRO A 28 30.93 -25.84 15.29
C PRO A 28 29.68 -26.40 15.97
N THR A 29 29.84 -26.74 17.25
CA THR A 29 28.77 -27.21 18.12
C THR A 29 27.73 -26.12 18.36
N LEU A 30 26.49 -26.39 17.97
CA LEU A 30 25.29 -25.63 18.32
C LEU A 30 25.05 -25.64 19.83
N LYS A 31 25.34 -24.54 20.53
CA LYS A 31 24.70 -24.18 21.81
C LYS A 31 24.73 -22.67 21.98
N GLU A 32 23.63 -22.01 21.64
CA GLU A 32 23.06 -20.87 22.37
C GLU A 32 21.74 -20.50 21.69
N GLU A 33 20.63 -20.88 22.31
CA GLU A 33 19.30 -20.43 21.90
C GLU A 33 19.22 -18.90 22.11
N PRO A 34 18.76 -18.11 21.13
CA PRO A 34 18.49 -16.71 21.38
C PRO A 34 17.39 -16.61 22.44
N LYS A 35 17.70 -15.97 23.58
CA LYS A 35 16.73 -15.68 24.63
C LYS A 35 15.52 -14.98 23.99
N ARG A 36 14.41 -15.71 23.93
CA ARG A 36 13.08 -15.19 23.65
C ARG A 36 12.84 -14.06 24.66
N ILE A 37 12.76 -12.83 24.18
CA ILE A 37 12.17 -11.75 24.95
C ILE A 37 10.70 -12.13 25.09
N GLU A 38 10.33 -12.64 26.27
CA GLU A 38 8.94 -12.76 26.67
C GLU A 38 8.42 -11.34 26.83
N LEU A 39 7.82 -10.79 25.77
CA LEU A 39 6.90 -9.68 25.93
C LEU A 39 5.74 -10.23 26.75
N GLU A 40 5.64 -9.81 28.01
CA GLU A 40 4.47 -10.09 28.82
C GLU A 40 3.23 -9.66 28.03
N PRO A 41 2.17 -10.50 27.97
CA PRO A 41 0.95 -10.10 27.31
C PRO A 41 0.38 -8.91 28.07
N THR A 42 0.51 -7.71 27.49
CA THR A 42 -0.21 -6.53 27.97
C THR A 42 -1.67 -6.92 28.07
N ALA A 43 -2.20 -6.81 29.29
CA ALA A 43 -3.53 -7.25 29.66
C ALA A 43 -4.55 -6.94 28.56
N SER A 44 -5.07 -8.00 27.94
CA SER A 44 -6.25 -7.96 27.09
C SER A 44 -7.43 -7.55 27.97
N THR A 45 -7.68 -6.24 28.08
CA THR A 45 -8.99 -5.77 28.51
C THR A 45 -9.94 -6.05 27.36
N ASP A 46 -10.64 -7.18 27.45
CA ASP A 46 -11.77 -7.45 26.57
C ASP A 46 -12.72 -6.23 26.62
N PRO A 47 -13.00 -5.56 25.50
CA PRO A 47 -13.81 -4.35 25.52
C PRO A 47 -15.19 -4.68 26.08
N GLU A 48 -15.57 -4.01 27.17
CA GLU A 48 -16.86 -4.19 27.85
C GLU A 48 -18.02 -4.18 26.84
N LYS A 49 -18.98 -5.09 27.01
CA LYS A 49 -20.13 -5.18 26.10
C LYS A 49 -21.23 -4.21 26.55
N VAL A 50 -21.72 -3.38 25.63
CA VAL A 50 -22.77 -2.38 25.85
C VAL A 50 -24.06 -2.81 25.14
N PRO A 51 -25.22 -2.89 25.84
CA PRO A 51 -26.50 -3.21 25.23
C PRO A 51 -27.01 -2.05 24.36
N CYS A 52 -27.58 -2.38 23.20
CA CYS A 52 -28.26 -1.39 22.38
C CYS A 52 -29.64 -1.02 22.95
N PRO A 53 -29.95 0.27 23.17
CA PRO A 53 -31.23 0.69 23.75
C PRO A 53 -32.45 0.43 22.85
N ASN A 54 -32.23 0.13 21.56
CA ASN A 54 -33.30 -0.08 20.58
C ASN A 54 -33.59 -1.57 20.30
N CYS A 55 -32.60 -2.47 20.44
CA CYS A 55 -32.77 -3.88 20.06
C CYS A 55 -32.10 -4.89 21.00
N ASP A 56 -31.60 -4.43 22.15
CA ASP A 56 -30.90 -5.20 23.18
C ASP A 56 -29.69 -6.02 22.70
N TYR A 57 -29.23 -5.79 21.47
CA TYR A 57 -28.03 -6.45 20.96
C TYR A 57 -26.79 -5.94 21.70
N MET A 58 -25.96 -6.87 22.19
CA MET A 58 -24.74 -6.55 22.92
C MET A 58 -23.61 -6.20 21.93
N ASN A 59 -23.22 -4.93 21.90
CA ASN A 59 -22.11 -4.43 21.08
C ASN A 59 -20.84 -4.38 21.93
N ARG A 60 -19.66 -4.39 21.30
CA ARG A 60 -18.43 -4.01 22.02
C ARG A 60 -18.44 -2.50 22.27
N SER A 61 -17.88 -2.05 23.40
CA SER A 61 -17.83 -0.62 23.80
C SER A 61 -17.16 0.30 22.79
N ILE A 62 -16.36 -0.25 21.86
CA ILE A 62 -15.71 0.51 20.78
C ILE A 62 -16.68 0.97 19.68
N PHE A 63 -17.89 0.40 19.61
CA PHE A 63 -18.84 0.76 18.56
C PHE A 63 -19.68 1.97 18.98
N VAL A 64 -19.65 3.03 18.17
CA VAL A 64 -20.50 4.22 18.35
C VAL A 64 -21.94 3.98 17.88
N ARG A 65 -22.16 2.89 17.12
CA ARG A 65 -23.48 2.47 16.61
C ARG A 65 -23.70 0.98 16.78
N CYS A 66 -24.95 0.59 17.01
CA CYS A 66 -25.33 -0.81 17.09
C CYS A 66 -25.15 -1.50 15.73
N ILE A 67 -24.41 -2.61 15.71
CA ILE A 67 -24.17 -3.41 14.49
C ILE A 67 -25.48 -3.94 13.90
N ARG A 68 -26.48 -4.21 14.75
CA ARG A 68 -27.72 -4.85 14.33
C ARG A 68 -28.75 -3.87 13.76
N CYS A 69 -28.89 -2.68 14.35
CA CYS A 69 -29.98 -1.75 14.00
C CYS A 69 -29.52 -0.33 13.69
N GLY A 70 -28.22 -0.03 13.79
CA GLY A 70 -27.65 1.28 13.48
C GLY A 70 -27.90 2.37 14.53
N THR A 71 -28.62 2.08 15.62
CA THR A 71 -28.87 3.03 16.71
C THR A 71 -27.56 3.47 17.36
N GLU A 72 -27.40 4.78 17.57
CA GLU A 72 -26.25 5.35 18.27
C GLU A 72 -26.19 4.85 19.73
N LEU A 73 -25.01 4.40 20.13
CA LEU A 73 -24.73 3.94 21.48
C LEU A 73 -24.09 5.09 22.26
N ALA A 74 -24.50 5.30 23.50
CA ALA A 74 -23.89 6.31 24.36
C ALA A 74 -22.44 5.88 24.67
N SER A 75 -21.47 6.45 23.96
CA SER A 75 -20.06 6.27 24.29
C SER A 75 -19.76 6.99 25.60
N ARG A 76 -19.08 6.30 26.51
CA ARG A 76 -18.50 6.90 27.72
C ARG A 76 -17.43 7.91 27.28
N GLU A 77 -17.73 9.21 27.41
CA GLU A 77 -16.72 10.26 27.33
C GLU A 77 -15.78 10.10 28.54
N GLU A 78 -14.66 9.40 28.38
CA GLU A 78 -13.55 9.53 29.33
C GLU A 78 -12.73 10.77 28.94
N THR A 79 -12.98 11.81 29.74
CA THR A 79 -12.14 12.99 29.98
C THR A 79 -10.67 12.81 29.62
N ILE A 80 -10.25 13.36 28.47
CA ILE A 80 -8.88 13.83 28.30
C ILE A 80 -8.85 15.21 28.96
N SER A 81 -8.21 15.28 30.12
CA SER A 81 -7.87 16.53 30.79
C SER A 81 -6.87 17.29 29.92
N VAL A 82 -7.37 18.17 29.05
CA VAL A 82 -6.55 19.25 28.50
C VAL A 82 -6.66 20.40 29.49
N GLU A 83 -5.55 20.69 30.15
CA GLU A 83 -5.43 21.88 30.99
C GLU A 83 -5.86 23.11 30.19
N THR A 84 -6.75 23.88 30.81
CA THR A 84 -7.35 25.10 30.27
C THR A 84 -6.26 26.10 29.89
N PHE A 85 -6.12 26.36 28.60
CA PHE A 85 -5.49 27.59 28.13
C PHE A 85 -6.62 28.57 27.80
N ASP A 86 -6.79 29.56 28.67
CA ASP A 86 -7.76 30.65 28.54
C ASP A 86 -7.66 31.29 27.14
N ARG A 87 -8.75 31.25 26.38
CA ARG A 87 -8.97 32.15 25.25
C ARG A 87 -10.07 33.15 25.63
N PRO A 88 -9.83 34.45 25.40
CA PRO A 88 -10.70 35.51 25.89
C PRO A 88 -12.05 35.51 25.17
N ASP A 89 -13.08 35.83 25.96
CA ASP A 89 -14.45 36.16 25.55
C ASP A 89 -14.48 37.18 24.42
N GLU A 90 -15.33 36.93 23.42
CA GLU A 90 -16.03 37.97 22.65
C GLU A 90 -17.20 37.38 21.83
N PRO A 91 -18.24 38.15 21.46
CA PRO A 91 -19.46 38.22 22.24
C PRO A 91 -20.70 37.68 21.50
N GLU A 92 -21.74 37.36 22.28
CA GLU A 92 -23.09 37.08 21.80
C GLU A 92 -23.65 38.24 20.96
N SER A 93 -24.06 37.96 19.73
CA SER A 93 -25.25 38.55 19.10
C SER A 93 -25.45 38.08 17.67
N ALA A 94 -26.48 37.25 17.46
CA ALA A 94 -27.39 37.33 16.31
C ALA A 94 -28.47 36.24 16.46
N GLU A 95 -29.51 36.57 17.20
CA GLU A 95 -30.83 35.98 16.99
C GLU A 95 -31.24 36.17 15.52
N GLY A 96 -31.74 35.11 14.89
CA GLY A 96 -32.54 35.23 13.67
C GLY A 96 -32.24 34.18 12.62
N LEU A 97 -33.31 33.48 12.22
CA LEU A 97 -33.43 32.54 11.08
C LEU A 97 -33.09 31.07 11.39
N ARG A 98 -34.00 30.41 12.13
CA ARG A 98 -34.27 28.98 11.86
C ARG A 98 -35.24 28.89 10.67
N PRO A 99 -34.87 28.26 9.53
CA PRO A 99 -35.87 27.81 8.58
C PRO A 99 -36.61 26.62 9.20
N ARG A 100 -37.92 26.74 9.36
CA ARG A 100 -38.80 25.57 9.52
C ARG A 100 -38.83 24.86 8.17
N GLY A 101 -38.17 23.72 8.06
CA GLY A 101 -38.21 22.84 6.89
C GLY A 101 -38.26 21.39 7.37
N GLY A 102 -39.22 20.63 6.84
CA GLY A 102 -39.40 19.21 7.12
C GLY A 102 -38.21 18.34 6.70
N PRO A 103 -38.29 17.01 6.89
CA PRO A 103 -37.18 16.11 6.61
C PRO A 103 -36.70 16.28 5.16
N VAL A 104 -35.42 16.65 5.02
CA VAL A 104 -34.72 16.69 3.75
C VAL A 104 -34.64 15.25 3.24
N PRO A 105 -35.08 14.94 2.00
CA PRO A 105 -35.05 13.58 1.47
C PRO A 105 -33.64 12.99 1.55
N TRP A 106 -33.53 11.76 2.03
CA TRP A 106 -32.25 11.04 2.24
C TRP A 106 -31.40 10.95 0.96
N GLU A 107 -32.04 11.00 -0.20
CA GLU A 107 -31.43 11.01 -1.54
C GLU A 107 -30.53 12.23 -1.77
N ALA A 108 -30.84 13.38 -1.16
CA ALA A 108 -30.06 14.62 -1.31
C ALA A 108 -28.78 14.65 -0.44
N ARG A 109 -28.60 13.67 0.46
CA ARG A 109 -27.44 13.61 1.38
C ARG A 109 -26.33 12.68 0.90
N GLN A 110 -26.60 11.80 -0.06
CA GLN A 110 -25.63 10.76 -0.46
C GLN A 110 -24.68 11.21 -1.57
N VAL A 111 -25.12 12.02 -2.54
CA VAL A 111 -24.33 12.32 -3.74
C VAL A 111 -23.10 13.20 -3.44
N SER A 112 -23.18 14.08 -2.44
CA SER A 112 -22.06 14.97 -2.07
C SER A 112 -21.04 14.35 -1.11
N SER A 113 -21.31 13.16 -0.55
CA SER A 113 -20.52 12.59 0.54
C SER A 113 -19.50 11.54 0.10
N GLN A 114 -19.76 10.80 -1.00
CA GLN A 114 -18.84 9.76 -1.48
C GLN A 114 -17.63 10.36 -2.20
N GLY A 115 -17.86 11.28 -3.15
CA GLY A 115 -16.78 12.02 -3.81
C GLY A 115 -15.96 12.87 -2.83
N GLY A 116 -16.63 13.42 -1.80
CA GLY A 116 -15.96 14.14 -0.72
C GLY A 116 -15.07 13.26 0.16
N ARG A 117 -15.45 12.01 0.42
CA ARG A 117 -14.62 11.05 1.19
C ARG A 117 -13.42 10.57 0.37
N ALA A 118 -13.59 10.27 -0.91
CA ALA A 118 -12.47 9.90 -1.79
C ALA A 118 -11.46 11.06 -1.93
N ALA A 119 -11.94 12.28 -2.18
CA ALA A 119 -11.08 13.47 -2.25
C ALA A 119 -10.40 13.82 -0.91
N ALA A 120 -11.11 13.70 0.22
CA ALA A 120 -10.53 13.90 1.54
C ALA A 120 -9.46 12.84 1.88
N ARG A 121 -9.64 11.60 1.42
CA ARG A 121 -8.63 10.54 1.55
C ARG A 121 -7.42 10.80 0.67
N GLN A 122 -7.62 11.24 -0.57
CA GLN A 122 -6.53 11.68 -1.44
C GLN A 122 -5.71 12.79 -0.78
N ALA A 123 -6.39 13.78 -0.19
CA ALA A 123 -5.72 14.83 0.58
C ALA A 123 -5.00 14.30 1.82
N ALA A 124 -5.61 13.36 2.56
CA ALA A 124 -4.97 12.74 3.73
C ALA A 124 -3.75 11.89 3.35
N ARG A 125 -3.76 11.21 2.20
CA ARG A 125 -2.60 10.47 1.68
C ARG A 125 -1.50 11.39 1.19
N ALA A 126 -1.86 12.46 0.46
CA ALA A 126 -0.90 13.49 0.05
C ALA A 126 -0.22 14.12 1.28
N ALA A 127 -1.00 14.41 2.34
CA ALA A 127 -0.47 14.90 3.61
C ALA A 127 0.39 13.83 4.34
N ALA A 128 -0.04 12.57 4.37
CA ALA A 128 0.77 11.48 4.96
C ALA A 128 2.09 11.24 4.21
N ARG A 129 2.16 11.51 2.90
CA ARG A 129 3.40 11.51 2.12
C ARG A 129 4.34 12.68 2.48
N GLU A 130 3.78 13.78 3.00
CA GLU A 130 4.49 14.99 3.39
C GLU A 130 4.96 14.94 4.86
N GLU A 131 4.23 14.27 5.76
CA GLU A 131 4.57 14.15 7.19
C GLU A 131 5.68 13.14 7.52
N VAL A 132 6.15 12.35 6.56
CA VAL A 132 7.38 11.54 6.72
C VAL A 132 8.59 12.44 6.45
N GLU A 133 8.98 13.24 7.44
CA GLU A 133 10.33 13.81 7.55
C GLU A 133 11.34 12.71 7.95
N GLU A 134 11.47 11.66 7.12
CA GLU A 134 12.71 10.89 7.06
C GLU A 134 13.58 11.53 5.97
N GLU A 135 14.88 11.68 6.24
CA GLU A 135 15.86 12.07 5.24
C GLU A 135 15.60 11.26 3.96
N GLU A 136 15.13 11.94 2.91
CA GLU A 136 14.58 11.28 1.73
C GLU A 136 15.68 10.40 1.10
N SER A 137 15.50 9.08 1.21
CA SER A 137 16.48 8.11 0.74
C SER A 137 16.82 8.38 -0.72
N GLU A 138 18.07 8.10 -1.13
CA GLU A 138 18.48 8.25 -2.54
C GLU A 138 17.53 7.49 -3.47
N ASP A 139 17.04 6.33 -3.02
CA ASP A 139 16.05 5.53 -3.73
C ASP A 139 14.70 6.23 -3.86
N ARG A 140 14.21 6.89 -2.80
CA ARG A 140 12.94 7.65 -2.85
C ARG A 140 13.05 8.85 -3.79
N ARG A 141 14.14 9.60 -3.70
CA ARG A 141 14.42 10.70 -4.65
C ARG A 141 14.51 10.21 -6.09
N ALA A 142 15.08 9.03 -6.32
CA ALA A 142 15.13 8.42 -7.63
C ALA A 142 13.73 8.01 -8.12
N ALA A 143 12.88 7.42 -7.27
CA ALA A 143 11.52 7.04 -7.64
C ALA A 143 10.66 8.24 -8.02
N ILE A 144 10.65 9.29 -7.19
CA ILE A 144 9.95 10.55 -7.49
C ILE A 144 10.53 11.19 -8.76
N GLY A 145 11.85 11.17 -8.91
CA GLY A 145 12.54 11.71 -10.08
C GLY A 145 12.15 11.00 -11.38
N VAL A 146 11.99 9.67 -11.35
CA VAL A 146 11.53 8.86 -12.49
C VAL A 146 10.12 9.26 -12.92
N ALA A 147 9.16 9.34 -11.99
CA ALA A 147 7.79 9.75 -12.31
C ALA A 147 7.73 11.18 -12.87
N ALA A 148 8.34 12.14 -12.16
CA ALA A 148 8.28 13.56 -12.52
C ALA A 148 9.00 13.91 -13.84
N ASN A 149 9.97 13.09 -14.27
CA ASN A 149 10.79 13.34 -15.46
C ASN A 149 10.79 12.20 -16.47
N PHE A 150 9.78 11.32 -16.42
CA PHE A 150 9.75 10.06 -17.18
C PHE A 150 10.05 10.22 -18.68
N SER A 151 9.49 11.25 -19.32
CA SER A 151 9.69 11.54 -20.75
C SER A 151 11.01 12.24 -21.06
N LYS A 152 11.66 12.84 -20.07
CA LYS A 152 12.98 13.49 -20.20
C LYS A 152 14.14 12.52 -19.98
N LEU A 153 13.88 11.41 -19.28
CA LEU A 153 14.87 10.37 -19.05
C LEU A 153 15.02 9.47 -20.29
N PRO A 154 16.24 9.04 -20.64
CA PRO A 154 16.45 8.01 -21.65
C PRO A 154 15.65 6.74 -21.30
N LYS A 155 15.06 6.09 -22.33
CA LYS A 155 14.19 4.92 -22.13
C LYS A 155 14.85 3.80 -21.32
N ASN A 156 16.09 3.45 -21.67
CA ASN A 156 16.86 2.44 -20.94
C ASN A 156 17.05 2.81 -19.46
N MET A 157 17.30 4.08 -19.17
CA MET A 157 17.55 4.57 -17.82
C MET A 157 16.29 4.51 -16.95
N ARG A 158 15.15 5.03 -17.43
CA ARG A 158 13.89 4.97 -16.67
C ARG A 158 13.44 3.53 -16.44
N GLU A 159 13.63 2.66 -17.42
CA GLU A 159 13.28 1.24 -17.32
C GLU A 159 14.18 0.48 -16.34
N GLU A 160 15.48 0.75 -16.32
CA GLU A 160 16.43 0.16 -15.37
C GLU A 160 16.17 0.65 -13.93
N LEU A 161 15.90 1.95 -13.77
CA LEU A 161 15.55 2.53 -12.47
C LEU A 161 14.28 1.89 -11.91
N ILE A 162 13.20 1.76 -12.70
CA ILE A 162 11.98 1.09 -12.25
C ILE A 162 12.25 -0.34 -11.78
N ARG A 163 13.01 -1.14 -12.55
CA ARG A 163 13.36 -2.53 -12.17
C ARG A 163 14.19 -2.61 -10.90
N THR A 164 14.94 -1.56 -10.58
CA THR A 164 15.77 -1.46 -9.38
C THR A 164 14.92 -1.05 -8.19
N LEU A 165 14.16 0.04 -8.31
CA LEU A 165 13.34 0.64 -7.26
C LEU A 165 12.20 -0.29 -6.81
N TYR A 166 11.63 -1.06 -7.74
CA TYR A 166 10.65 -2.10 -7.45
C TYR A 166 11.13 -3.12 -6.40
N LYS A 167 12.45 -3.37 -6.32
CA LYS A 167 13.05 -4.37 -5.42
C LYS A 167 13.53 -3.79 -4.09
N VAL A 168 13.46 -2.48 -3.92
CA VAL A 168 13.92 -1.80 -2.71
C VAL A 168 13.04 -2.20 -1.52
N SER A 169 13.66 -2.38 -0.35
CA SER A 169 12.97 -2.84 0.85
C SER A 169 11.98 -1.81 1.42
N ASP A 170 12.24 -0.53 1.18
CA ASP A 170 11.38 0.57 1.59
C ASP A 170 10.03 0.53 0.84
N PRO A 171 8.91 0.33 1.55
CA PRO A 171 7.58 0.32 0.94
C PRO A 171 7.20 1.66 0.30
N VAL A 172 7.69 2.79 0.81
CA VAL A 172 7.38 4.12 0.23
C VAL A 172 7.98 4.23 -1.16
N VAL A 173 9.22 3.77 -1.35
CA VAL A 173 9.86 3.70 -2.68
C VAL A 173 9.08 2.80 -3.63
N ARG A 174 8.57 1.67 -3.14
CA ARG A 174 7.74 0.77 -3.97
C ARG A 174 6.39 1.39 -4.32
N GLN A 175 5.77 2.16 -3.42
CA GLN A 175 4.57 2.95 -3.71
C GLN A 175 4.83 3.99 -4.81
N ASP A 176 5.93 4.75 -4.70
CA ASP A 176 6.30 5.73 -5.74
C ASP A 176 6.60 5.02 -7.08
N THR A 177 7.14 3.80 -7.03
CA THR A 177 7.34 2.95 -8.21
C THR A 177 6.01 2.48 -8.82
N VAL A 178 5.00 2.15 -8.01
CA VAL A 178 3.63 1.86 -8.49
C VAL A 178 3.09 3.04 -9.28
N SER A 179 3.18 4.27 -8.73
CA SER A 179 2.73 5.48 -9.39
C SER A 179 3.43 5.68 -10.73
N ALA A 180 4.76 5.54 -10.78
CA ALA A 180 5.52 5.67 -12.02
C ALA A 180 5.09 4.64 -13.09
N ILE A 181 4.83 3.38 -12.70
CA ILE A 181 4.38 2.33 -13.62
C ILE A 181 2.97 2.62 -14.13
N ALA A 182 2.03 2.99 -13.25
CA ALA A 182 0.62 3.20 -13.61
C ALA A 182 0.44 4.44 -14.50
N GLU A 183 1.08 5.57 -14.16
CA GLU A 183 0.99 6.81 -14.93
C GLU A 183 1.56 6.65 -16.35
N HIS A 184 2.61 5.85 -16.51
CA HIS A 184 3.31 5.65 -17.78
C HIS A 184 3.12 4.26 -18.39
N TYR A 185 2.07 3.54 -17.99
CA TYR A 185 1.86 2.13 -18.33
C TYR A 185 2.03 1.82 -19.83
N THR A 186 1.41 2.62 -20.70
CA THR A 186 1.43 2.43 -22.16
C THR A 186 2.79 2.70 -22.82
N GLU A 187 3.70 3.41 -22.14
CA GLU A 187 5.05 3.72 -22.63
C GLU A 187 6.11 2.69 -22.20
N LEU A 188 5.73 1.79 -21.28
CA LEU A 188 6.61 0.81 -20.67
C LEU A 188 6.59 -0.52 -21.43
N PRO A 189 7.72 -1.25 -21.48
CA PRO A 189 7.74 -2.60 -22.01
C PRO A 189 6.93 -3.56 -21.12
N LYS A 190 6.46 -4.66 -21.70
CA LYS A 190 5.53 -5.59 -21.06
C LYS A 190 6.05 -6.16 -19.74
N ASP A 191 7.35 -6.44 -19.65
CA ASP A 191 7.98 -6.96 -18.43
C ASP A 191 7.93 -5.98 -17.27
N ILE A 192 7.94 -4.67 -17.53
CA ILE A 192 7.76 -3.64 -16.49
C ILE A 192 6.30 -3.44 -16.16
N GLN A 193 5.41 -3.48 -17.16
CA GLN A 193 3.97 -3.42 -16.93
C GLN A 193 3.49 -4.55 -16.00
N ASP A 194 4.07 -5.75 -16.16
CA ASP A 194 3.73 -6.93 -15.36
C ASP A 194 4.17 -6.78 -13.88
N LEU A 195 5.12 -5.89 -13.57
CA LEU A 195 5.49 -5.58 -12.17
C LEU A 195 4.32 -5.00 -11.37
N LEU A 196 3.32 -4.40 -12.02
CA LEU A 196 2.12 -3.93 -11.35
C LEU A 196 1.31 -5.09 -10.74
N LEU A 197 1.31 -6.26 -11.39
CA LEU A 197 0.68 -7.47 -10.87
C LEU A 197 1.47 -8.07 -9.71
N ASP A 198 2.79 -8.00 -9.77
CA ASP A 198 3.67 -8.46 -8.69
C ASP A 198 3.55 -7.53 -7.46
N LEU A 199 3.48 -6.20 -7.67
CA LEU A 199 3.23 -5.22 -6.60
C LEU A 199 1.85 -5.39 -5.96
N ALA A 200 0.88 -5.96 -6.67
CA ALA A 200 -0.40 -6.35 -6.08
C ALA A 200 -0.28 -7.55 -5.12
N ASP A 201 0.84 -8.29 -5.13
CA ASP A 201 1.18 -9.33 -4.14
C ASP A 201 2.20 -8.84 -3.09
N ASP A 202 2.48 -7.53 -3.02
CA ASP A 202 3.51 -7.01 -2.13
C ASP A 202 3.22 -7.35 -0.66
N LYS A 203 4.28 -7.61 0.11
CA LYS A 203 4.16 -7.92 1.54
C LYS A 203 3.59 -6.77 2.36
N ASP A 204 3.84 -5.51 1.98
CA ASP A 204 3.36 -4.33 2.68
C ASP A 204 1.97 -3.94 2.15
N PRO A 205 0.93 -3.89 3.02
CA PRO A 205 -0.43 -3.54 2.58
C PRO A 205 -0.52 -2.14 1.97
N ARG A 206 0.35 -1.19 2.34
CA ARG A 206 0.34 0.17 1.78
C ARG A 206 0.73 0.16 0.30
N VAL A 207 1.61 -0.75 -0.11
CA VAL A 207 1.97 -0.92 -1.52
C VAL A 207 0.81 -1.51 -2.30
N ARG A 208 0.13 -2.53 -1.76
CA ARG A 208 -1.05 -3.14 -2.41
C ARG A 208 -2.24 -2.16 -2.51
N GLU A 209 -2.44 -1.35 -1.47
CA GLU A 209 -3.39 -0.24 -1.47
C GLU A 209 -3.07 0.78 -2.57
N GLU A 210 -1.79 1.18 -2.67
CA GLU A 210 -1.33 2.08 -3.74
C GLU A 210 -1.59 1.50 -5.14
N VAL A 211 -1.43 0.18 -5.32
CA VAL A 211 -1.77 -0.47 -6.60
C VAL A 211 -3.25 -0.31 -6.93
N ALA A 212 -4.17 -0.59 -5.98
CA ALA A 212 -5.60 -0.41 -6.22
C ALA A 212 -5.94 1.04 -6.57
N PHE A 213 -5.33 1.98 -5.85
CA PHE A 213 -5.53 3.41 -6.02
C PHE A 213 -5.04 3.93 -7.37
N GLU A 214 -3.78 3.64 -7.74
CA GLU A 214 -3.18 4.15 -8.98
C GLU A 214 -3.75 3.45 -10.21
N VAL A 215 -4.17 2.19 -10.11
CA VAL A 215 -4.93 1.51 -11.15
C VAL A 215 -6.26 2.23 -11.42
N ASN A 216 -6.97 2.63 -10.37
CA ASN A 216 -8.21 3.39 -10.50
C ASN A 216 -7.98 4.79 -11.11
N ARG A 217 -6.94 5.51 -10.65
CA ARG A 217 -6.62 6.85 -11.18
C ARG A 217 -6.20 6.82 -12.65
N ASN A 218 -5.55 5.74 -13.07
CA ASN A 218 -5.07 5.55 -14.42
C ASN A 218 -5.92 4.54 -15.21
N PHE A 219 -7.21 4.41 -14.87
CA PHE A 219 -8.13 3.41 -15.43
C PHE A 219 -8.12 3.37 -16.96
N ASP A 220 -8.01 4.53 -17.63
CA ASP A 220 -8.01 4.63 -19.10
C ASP A 220 -6.69 4.20 -19.75
N ARG A 221 -5.60 4.14 -18.98
CA ARG A 221 -4.25 3.79 -19.46
C ARG A 221 -3.93 2.31 -19.28
N ILE A 222 -4.62 1.65 -18.36
CA ILE A 222 -4.33 0.27 -17.97
C ILE A 222 -5.37 -0.64 -18.65
N PRO A 223 -4.93 -1.71 -19.34
CA PRO A 223 -5.83 -2.66 -19.99
C PRO A 223 -6.83 -3.28 -18.99
N LEU A 224 -8.08 -3.39 -19.42
CA LEU A 224 -9.19 -3.83 -18.57
C LEU A 224 -8.97 -5.25 -18.00
N ASP A 225 -8.30 -6.15 -18.71
CA ASP A 225 -7.94 -7.49 -18.23
C ASP A 225 -6.96 -7.45 -17.05
N ILE A 226 -6.02 -6.50 -17.06
CA ILE A 226 -5.08 -6.27 -15.96
C ILE A 226 -5.82 -5.68 -14.75
N ILE A 227 -6.70 -4.69 -14.98
CA ILE A 227 -7.54 -4.10 -13.92
C ILE A 227 -8.37 -5.19 -13.23
N GLN A 228 -9.07 -6.02 -14.01
CA GLN A 228 -9.88 -7.12 -13.48
C GLN A 228 -9.04 -8.11 -12.66
N THR A 229 -7.85 -8.45 -13.15
CA THR A 229 -6.94 -9.37 -12.45
C THR A 229 -6.51 -8.79 -11.10
N ILE A 230 -6.13 -7.51 -11.07
CA ILE A 230 -5.74 -6.80 -9.85
C ILE A 230 -6.92 -6.70 -8.88
N PHE A 231 -8.09 -6.26 -9.34
CA PHE A 231 -9.27 -6.11 -8.47
C PHE A 231 -9.76 -7.45 -7.92
N ALA A 232 -9.80 -8.50 -8.73
CA ALA A 232 -10.19 -9.83 -8.26
C ALA A 232 -9.25 -10.36 -7.16
N LYS A 233 -7.95 -10.05 -7.26
CA LYS A 233 -6.96 -10.37 -6.24
C LYS A 233 -7.17 -9.53 -4.98
N LEU A 234 -7.15 -8.20 -5.12
CA LEU A 234 -7.17 -7.26 -4.00
C LEU A 234 -8.55 -7.17 -3.31
N ALA A 235 -9.65 -7.54 -3.96
CA ALA A 235 -10.97 -7.65 -3.32
C ALA A 235 -11.00 -8.71 -2.20
N ARG A 236 -10.03 -9.63 -2.18
CA ARG A 236 -9.87 -10.68 -1.16
C ARG A 236 -8.68 -10.41 -0.23
N ASP A 237 -8.10 -9.22 -0.29
CA ASP A 237 -6.94 -8.85 0.50
C ASP A 237 -7.26 -8.96 2.00
N PRO A 238 -6.32 -9.44 2.85
CA PRO A 238 -6.54 -9.46 4.30
C PRO A 238 -6.76 -8.05 4.89
N GLU A 239 -6.16 -7.02 4.31
CA GLU A 239 -6.26 -5.65 4.81
C GLU A 239 -7.55 -4.96 4.36
N ASN A 240 -8.24 -4.32 5.30
CA ASN A 240 -9.54 -3.69 5.04
C ASN A 240 -9.40 -2.49 4.10
N LEU A 241 -8.34 -1.68 4.28
CA LEU A 241 -8.10 -0.48 3.48
C LEU A 241 -7.87 -0.82 2.01
N VAL A 242 -7.13 -1.91 1.73
CA VAL A 242 -6.91 -2.39 0.36
C VAL A 242 -8.23 -2.77 -0.30
N ARG A 243 -9.07 -3.57 0.39
CA ARG A 243 -10.38 -3.96 -0.12
C ARG A 243 -11.30 -2.75 -0.33
N GLU A 244 -11.24 -1.77 0.57
CA GLU A 244 -12.03 -0.55 0.45
C GLU A 244 -11.69 0.25 -0.81
N ASP A 245 -10.40 0.39 -1.14
CA ASP A 245 -9.97 1.05 -2.37
C ASP A 245 -10.46 0.34 -3.63
N VAL A 246 -10.47 -1.00 -3.63
CA VAL A 246 -11.05 -1.78 -4.74
C VAL A 246 -12.55 -1.52 -4.89
N VAL A 247 -13.30 -1.52 -3.77
CA VAL A 247 -14.74 -1.22 -3.80
C VAL A 247 -15.01 0.19 -4.30
N SER A 248 -14.22 1.17 -3.85
CA SER A 248 -14.29 2.55 -4.35
C SER A 248 -14.04 2.62 -5.85
N ALA A 249 -12.99 1.96 -6.34
CA ALA A 249 -12.66 1.94 -7.77
C ALA A 249 -13.76 1.27 -8.61
N ILE A 250 -14.34 0.18 -8.12
CA ILE A 250 -15.48 -0.51 -8.76
C ILE A 250 -16.69 0.43 -8.81
N ALA A 251 -17.01 1.12 -7.71
CA ALA A 251 -18.14 2.04 -7.67
C ALA A 251 -17.97 3.22 -8.65
N GLU A 252 -16.77 3.79 -8.73
CA GLU A 252 -16.43 4.89 -9.63
C GLU A 252 -16.50 4.49 -11.12
N ASN A 253 -16.14 3.24 -11.43
CA ASN A 253 -16.09 2.73 -12.80
C ASN A 253 -17.17 1.67 -13.11
N PHE A 254 -18.24 1.60 -12.30
CA PHE A 254 -19.18 0.47 -12.28
C PHE A 254 -19.73 0.11 -13.66
N GLN A 255 -20.17 1.10 -14.44
CA GLN A 255 -20.74 0.89 -15.78
C GLN A 255 -19.72 0.46 -16.84
N ARG A 256 -18.43 0.64 -16.56
CA ARG A 256 -17.32 0.36 -17.47
C ARG A 256 -16.69 -1.01 -17.21
N LEU A 257 -17.02 -1.62 -16.08
CA LEU A 257 -16.48 -2.90 -15.64
C LEU A 257 -17.37 -4.06 -16.10
N PRO A 258 -16.79 -5.23 -16.41
CA PRO A 258 -17.56 -6.45 -16.65
C PRO A 258 -18.31 -6.89 -15.39
N LYS A 259 -19.37 -7.69 -15.58
CA LYS A 259 -20.28 -8.06 -14.49
C LYS A 259 -19.58 -8.82 -13.37
N GLU A 260 -18.63 -9.67 -13.72
CA GLU A 260 -17.82 -10.46 -12.80
C GLU A 260 -16.98 -9.58 -11.86
N THR A 261 -16.57 -8.39 -12.31
CA THR A 261 -15.81 -7.43 -11.50
C THR A 261 -16.72 -6.50 -10.70
N GLN A 262 -17.91 -6.19 -11.23
CA GLN A 262 -18.94 -5.47 -10.48
C GLN A 262 -19.44 -6.24 -9.25
N ASP A 263 -19.38 -7.57 -9.29
CA ASP A 263 -19.92 -8.47 -8.25
C ASP A 263 -18.87 -8.90 -7.19
N LEU A 264 -17.65 -8.35 -7.24
CA LEU A 264 -16.61 -8.53 -6.21
C LEU A 264 -16.96 -7.82 -4.91
#